data_AF-A0A7S3WKD6-F1
#
_entry.id   AF-A0A7S3WKD6-F1
#
_cell.length_a   1.000
_cell.length_b   1.000
_cell.length_c   1.000
_cell.angle_alpha   90.00
_cell.angle_beta   90.00
_cell.angle_gamma   90.00
#
_symmetry.space_group_name_H-M   'P 1'
#
loop_
_entity.id
_entity.type
_entity.pdbx_description
1 polymer ?
#
loop_
_entity_poly.entity_id
_entity_poly.type
_entity_poly.pdbx_seq_one_letter_code
_entity_poly.pdbx_strand_id
1 'polypeptide(L)'
;MSKIAWTALIASAACVALVLLRRRRRANGRHSVTVIDSASVLDAALTRWSCTHRVLGLDVEWVAGSRPAALLQLSCGDETVVVQLSKLAPPEALLRLLADPRTSKVGVGVAQDLRRLETWANTGVDACSSRRLSCGGGVDLIPIAVRCGCAGRSLASLSEELLGERMHKGAVRRSNWEADTLSVEQVAYAANDARASLRVYLALLARLDWRPRAPLPTVAAPSLPPPRSGDAAAARGRCVRIPTRSQPVYDGEPSPLSCARDAVA
;
A
#
# COMPACT_ATOMS: atom_id res chain seq x y z
N MET A 1 -6.91 47.87 7.58
CA MET A 1 -6.76 46.41 7.36
C MET A 1 -8.02 45.92 6.67
N SER A 2 -7.92 45.37 5.45
CA SER A 2 -9.09 45.15 4.58
C SER A 2 -9.93 43.95 5.04
N LYS A 3 -11.25 44.01 4.82
CA LYS A 3 -12.23 42.94 5.10
C LYS A 3 -11.84 41.57 4.48
N ILE A 4 -10.94 41.57 3.50
CA ILE A 4 -10.46 40.40 2.74
C ILE A 4 -9.48 39.55 3.58
N ALA A 5 -8.73 40.16 4.50
CA ALA A 5 -7.78 39.41 5.34
C ALA A 5 -8.49 38.57 6.43
N TRP A 6 -9.64 39.03 6.92
CA TRP A 6 -10.44 38.32 7.92
C TRP A 6 -11.20 37.13 7.33
N THR A 7 -11.69 37.22 6.10
CA THR A 7 -12.39 36.10 5.42
C THR A 7 -11.43 34.94 5.07
N ALA A 8 -10.19 35.24 4.70
CA ALA A 8 -9.18 34.21 4.38
C ALA A 8 -8.71 33.43 5.63
N LEU A 9 -8.57 34.10 6.78
CA LEU A 9 -8.19 33.46 8.05
C LEU A 9 -9.31 32.55 8.61
N ILE A 10 -10.58 32.99 8.50
CA ILE A 10 -11.74 32.18 8.92
C ILE A 10 -11.94 30.98 7.99
N ALA A 11 -11.75 31.15 6.68
CA ALA A 11 -11.82 30.04 5.71
C ALA A 11 -10.72 28.99 5.97
N SER A 12 -9.51 29.41 6.34
CA SER A 12 -8.39 28.52 6.68
C SER A 12 -8.65 27.75 7.99
N ALA A 13 -9.13 28.42 9.04
CA ALA A 13 -9.48 27.78 10.31
C ALA A 13 -10.67 26.80 10.17
N ALA A 14 -11.69 27.15 9.38
CA ALA A 14 -12.81 26.26 9.07
C ALA A 14 -12.37 25.07 8.20
N CYS A 15 -11.45 25.25 7.26
CA CYS A 15 -10.90 24.17 6.44
C CYS A 15 -10.05 23.21 7.28
N VAL A 16 -9.20 23.73 8.18
CA VAL A 16 -8.42 22.92 9.12
C VAL A 16 -9.35 22.22 10.13
N ALA A 17 -10.35 22.90 10.67
CA ALA A 17 -11.35 22.29 11.56
C ALA A 17 -12.17 21.20 10.84
N LEU A 18 -12.54 21.39 9.57
CA LEU A 18 -13.22 20.37 8.75
C LEU A 18 -12.29 19.19 8.42
N VAL A 19 -11.01 19.43 8.14
CA VAL A 19 -10.00 18.37 7.95
C VAL A 19 -9.80 17.59 9.25
N LEU A 20 -9.73 18.26 10.39
CA LEU A 20 -9.58 17.63 11.70
C LEU A 20 -10.85 16.92 12.17
N LEU A 21 -12.04 17.45 11.86
CA LEU A 21 -13.34 16.79 12.11
C LEU A 21 -13.56 15.59 11.17
N ARG A 22 -13.10 15.66 9.90
CA ARG A 22 -13.06 14.50 8.99
C ARG A 22 -12.05 13.46 9.45
N ARG A 23 -10.89 13.87 9.99
CA ARG A 23 -9.91 12.96 10.63
C ARG A 23 -10.45 12.35 11.92
N ARG A 24 -11.23 13.09 12.73
CA ARG A 24 -11.92 12.57 13.93
C ARG A 24 -13.08 11.62 13.58
N ARG A 25 -13.82 11.84 12.49
CA ARG A 25 -14.79 10.85 11.97
C ARG A 25 -14.10 9.58 11.46
N ARG A 26 -12.92 9.70 10.82
CA ARG A 26 -12.06 8.56 10.43
C ARG A 26 -11.48 7.81 11.63
N ALA A 27 -11.21 8.48 12.75
CA ALA A 27 -10.74 7.83 13.98
C ALA A 27 -11.80 6.91 14.66
N ASN A 28 -13.06 7.00 14.24
CA ASN A 28 -14.15 6.05 14.59
C ASN A 28 -14.56 5.16 13.40
N GLY A 29 -13.74 5.10 12.34
CA GLY A 29 -14.16 4.79 10.98
C GLY A 29 -14.77 3.41 10.76
N ARG A 30 -16.08 3.35 10.47
CA ARG A 30 -16.68 2.20 9.78
C ARG A 30 -16.04 2.06 8.40
N HIS A 31 -15.63 0.85 8.05
CA HIS A 31 -15.26 0.47 6.69
C HIS A 31 -16.41 0.78 5.73
N SER A 32 -16.10 1.46 4.63
CA SER A 32 -17.09 1.90 3.64
C SER A 32 -17.01 1.03 2.39
N VAL A 33 -18.17 0.63 1.87
CA VAL A 33 -18.29 -0.20 0.66
C VAL A 33 -19.13 0.55 -0.37
N THR A 34 -18.61 0.66 -1.60
CA THR A 34 -19.33 1.29 -2.72
C THR A 34 -19.44 0.30 -3.87
N VAL A 35 -20.65 0.00 -4.31
CA VAL A 35 -20.89 -0.79 -5.53
C VAL A 35 -20.87 0.15 -6.73
N ILE A 36 -20.15 -0.24 -7.78
CA ILE A 36 -19.90 0.58 -8.97
C ILE A 36 -20.28 -0.20 -10.22
N ASP A 37 -21.14 0.39 -11.03
CA ASP A 37 -21.65 -0.18 -12.28
C ASP A 37 -21.59 0.81 -13.45
N SER A 38 -20.96 1.97 -13.24
CA SER A 38 -20.75 3.01 -14.23
C SER A 38 -19.31 3.55 -14.19
N ALA A 39 -18.75 3.85 -15.36
CA ALA A 39 -17.38 4.33 -15.49
C ALA A 39 -17.14 5.67 -14.78
N SER A 40 -18.11 6.59 -14.83
CA SER A 40 -17.98 7.92 -14.19
C SER A 40 -17.86 7.83 -12.66
N VAL A 41 -18.61 6.91 -12.03
CA VAL A 41 -18.51 6.66 -10.58
C VAL A 41 -17.19 5.99 -10.25
N LEU A 42 -16.71 5.08 -11.11
CA LEU A 42 -15.39 4.45 -10.94
C LEU A 42 -14.27 5.48 -10.96
N ASP A 43 -14.25 6.35 -11.96
CA ASP A 43 -13.23 7.39 -12.11
C ASP A 43 -13.19 8.32 -10.89
N ALA A 44 -14.36 8.73 -10.39
CA ALA A 44 -14.48 9.55 -9.19
C ALA A 44 -13.95 8.82 -7.94
N ALA A 45 -14.24 7.53 -7.79
CA ALA A 45 -13.76 6.72 -6.68
C ALA A 45 -12.22 6.55 -6.73
N LEU A 46 -11.67 6.22 -7.91
CA LEU A 46 -10.23 6.02 -8.09
C LEU A 46 -9.43 7.31 -7.96
N THR A 47 -9.97 8.46 -8.37
CA THR A 47 -9.30 9.77 -8.24
C THR A 47 -9.09 10.16 -6.78
N ARG A 48 -10.05 9.83 -5.90
CA ARG A 48 -9.96 10.11 -4.46
C ARG A 48 -8.83 9.33 -3.79
N TRP A 49 -8.54 8.15 -4.29
CA TRP A 49 -7.34 7.45 -3.92
C TRP A 49 -6.21 8.27 -4.57
N SER A 50 -5.42 9.04 -3.80
CA SER A 50 -4.23 9.80 -4.28
C SER A 50 -2.97 9.50 -3.43
N CYS A 51 -2.01 8.72 -3.97
CA CYS A 51 -0.67 8.41 -3.43
C CYS A 51 0.24 7.87 -4.56
N THR A 52 1.55 8.16 -4.53
CA THR A 52 2.56 7.71 -5.51
C THR A 52 2.94 6.24 -5.38
N HIS A 53 2.69 5.63 -4.22
CA HIS A 53 2.84 4.19 -3.97
C HIS A 53 1.60 3.73 -3.23
N ARG A 54 0.93 2.73 -3.80
CA ARG A 54 -0.34 2.23 -3.27
C ARG A 54 -0.27 0.75 -3.08
N VAL A 55 -0.93 0.30 -2.03
CA VAL A 55 -1.24 -1.10 -1.81
C VAL A 55 -2.75 -1.23 -1.86
N LEU A 56 -3.23 -2.07 -2.77
CA LEU A 56 -4.64 -2.37 -2.96
C LEU A 56 -4.85 -3.85 -2.66
N GLY A 57 -5.75 -4.15 -1.73
CA GLY A 57 -6.30 -5.50 -1.66
C GLY A 57 -7.13 -5.74 -2.92
N LEU A 58 -6.83 -6.81 -3.64
CA LEU A 58 -7.50 -7.16 -4.89
C LEU A 58 -8.08 -8.57 -4.78
N ASP A 59 -9.30 -8.71 -5.26
CA ASP A 59 -9.93 -9.99 -5.55
C ASP A 59 -10.79 -9.84 -6.82
N VAL A 60 -11.21 -10.97 -7.42
CA VAL A 60 -12.20 -10.97 -8.51
C VAL A 60 -13.16 -12.14 -8.37
N GLU A 61 -14.37 -11.96 -8.88
CA GLU A 61 -15.36 -13.03 -8.97
C GLU A 61 -15.84 -13.25 -10.40
N TRP A 62 -16.26 -14.47 -10.72
CA TRP A 62 -16.65 -14.89 -12.07
C TRP A 62 -17.72 -15.98 -12.04
N VAL A 63 -18.51 -16.08 -13.10
CA VAL A 63 -19.49 -17.17 -13.27
C VAL A 63 -18.76 -18.47 -13.63
N ALA A 64 -19.15 -19.60 -13.04
CA ALA A 64 -18.54 -20.89 -13.31
C ALA A 64 -18.54 -21.22 -14.82
N GLY A 65 -17.40 -21.67 -15.35
CA GLY A 65 -17.20 -21.89 -16.79
C GLY A 65 -16.83 -20.63 -17.58
N SER A 66 -16.96 -19.43 -17.01
CA SER A 66 -16.51 -18.18 -17.60
C SER A 66 -15.01 -17.94 -17.39
N ARG A 67 -14.35 -17.41 -18.43
CA ARG A 67 -12.95 -16.99 -18.40
C ARG A 67 -12.77 -15.54 -17.91
N PRO A 68 -13.49 -14.52 -18.43
CA PRO A 68 -13.36 -13.17 -17.90
C PRO A 68 -13.86 -13.05 -16.45
N ALA A 69 -13.35 -12.04 -15.74
CA ALA A 69 -13.92 -11.63 -14.47
C ALA A 69 -15.27 -10.93 -14.68
N ALA A 70 -16.23 -11.19 -13.79
CA ALA A 70 -17.53 -10.52 -13.77
C ALA A 70 -17.57 -9.37 -12.74
N LEU A 71 -16.78 -9.50 -11.67
CA LEU A 71 -16.71 -8.55 -10.57
C LEU A 71 -15.24 -8.33 -10.19
N LEU A 72 -14.88 -7.08 -9.89
CA LEU A 72 -13.58 -6.70 -9.31
C LEU A 72 -13.81 -6.06 -7.96
N GLN A 73 -13.00 -6.43 -6.97
CA GLN A 73 -12.99 -5.78 -5.67
C GLN A 73 -11.63 -5.14 -5.42
N LEU A 74 -11.64 -3.87 -5.03
CA LEU A 74 -10.42 -3.14 -4.65
C LEU A 74 -10.61 -2.50 -3.28
N SER A 75 -9.70 -2.78 -2.36
CA SER A 75 -9.67 -2.19 -1.02
C SER A 75 -8.44 -1.31 -0.83
N CYS A 76 -8.65 -0.10 -0.33
CA CYS A 76 -7.61 0.89 -0.02
C CYS A 76 -7.94 1.58 1.31
N GLY A 77 -7.17 1.29 2.36
CA GLY A 77 -7.46 1.77 3.70
C GLY A 77 -8.82 1.26 4.21
N ASP A 78 -9.69 2.17 4.63
CA ASP A 78 -11.04 1.85 5.14
C ASP A 78 -12.14 1.95 4.05
N GLU A 79 -11.75 1.93 2.77
CA GLU A 79 -12.68 1.97 1.64
C GLU A 79 -12.50 0.73 0.76
N THR A 80 -13.62 0.11 0.37
CA THR A 80 -13.65 -0.92 -0.66
C THR A 80 -14.64 -0.54 -1.76
N VAL A 81 -14.23 -0.69 -3.02
CA VAL A 81 -15.12 -0.60 -4.17
C VAL A 81 -15.36 -1.99 -4.73
N VAL A 82 -16.60 -2.25 -5.15
CA VAL A 82 -17.05 -3.50 -5.77
C VAL A 82 -17.58 -3.15 -7.16
N VAL A 83 -16.81 -3.49 -8.19
CA VAL A 83 -17.01 -3.02 -9.57
C VAL A 83 -17.60 -4.14 -10.42
N GLN A 84 -18.83 -3.97 -10.91
CA GLN A 84 -19.53 -4.93 -11.79
C GLN A 84 -18.98 -4.83 -13.22
N LEU A 85 -17.85 -5.51 -13.46
CA LEU A 85 -17.14 -5.53 -14.74
C LEU A 85 -18.01 -6.00 -15.91
N SER A 86 -18.95 -6.93 -15.66
CA SER A 86 -19.87 -7.45 -16.66
C SER A 86 -20.78 -6.38 -17.30
N LYS A 87 -20.91 -5.22 -16.65
CA LYS A 87 -21.73 -4.09 -17.11
C LYS A 87 -20.91 -2.95 -17.71
N LEU A 88 -19.59 -3.09 -17.74
CA LEU A 88 -18.68 -2.01 -18.06
C LEU A 88 -17.80 -2.37 -19.26
N ALA A 89 -17.74 -1.44 -20.22
CA ALA A 89 -16.57 -1.37 -21.08
C ALA A 89 -15.35 -0.95 -20.24
N PRO A 90 -14.14 -1.45 -20.52
CA PRO A 90 -12.98 -1.19 -19.67
C PRO A 90 -12.60 0.31 -19.59
N PRO A 91 -12.75 0.98 -18.44
CA PRO A 91 -12.46 2.40 -18.34
C PRO A 91 -10.95 2.66 -18.24
N GLU A 92 -10.45 3.68 -18.94
CA GLU A 92 -9.02 4.00 -19.04
C GLU A 92 -8.36 4.24 -17.67
N ALA A 93 -9.08 4.82 -16.70
CA ALA A 93 -8.53 5.01 -15.35
C ALA A 93 -8.25 3.68 -14.64
N LEU A 94 -9.15 2.70 -14.80
CA LEU A 94 -8.96 1.37 -14.23
C LEU A 94 -7.83 0.61 -14.93
N LEU A 95 -7.76 0.69 -16.26
CA LEU A 95 -6.68 0.07 -17.03
C LEU A 95 -5.31 0.58 -16.60
N ARG A 96 -5.14 1.90 -16.47
CA ARG A 96 -3.89 2.50 -15.97
C ARG A 96 -3.54 2.05 -14.56
N LEU A 97 -4.53 1.96 -13.66
CA LEU A 97 -4.32 1.48 -12.29
C LEU A 97 -3.86 0.01 -12.25
N LEU A 98 -4.49 -0.85 -13.04
CA LEU A 98 -4.16 -2.27 -13.10
C LEU A 98 -2.78 -2.50 -13.74
N ALA A 99 -2.43 -1.71 -14.76
CA ALA A 99 -1.13 -1.79 -15.43
C ALA A 99 0.03 -1.24 -14.59
N ASP A 100 -0.19 -0.25 -13.71
CA ASP A 100 0.90 0.41 -12.96
C ASP A 100 1.62 -0.58 -12.00
N PRO A 101 2.91 -0.90 -12.24
CA PRO A 101 3.67 -1.80 -11.38
C PRO A 101 4.03 -1.18 -10.02
N ARG A 102 3.93 0.14 -9.85
CA ARG A 102 4.16 0.84 -8.58
C ARG A 102 2.97 0.76 -7.63
N THR A 103 1.81 0.36 -8.15
CA THR A 103 0.64 0.03 -7.34
C THR A 103 0.64 -1.47 -7.10
N SER A 104 0.88 -1.87 -5.86
CA SER A 104 0.82 -3.26 -5.42
C SER A 104 -0.63 -3.72 -5.34
N LYS A 105 -0.97 -4.80 -6.06
CA LYS A 105 -2.25 -5.51 -5.97
C LYS A 105 -2.00 -6.79 -5.19
N VAL A 106 -2.48 -6.82 -3.95
CA VAL A 106 -2.17 -7.88 -2.99
C VAL A 106 -3.36 -8.81 -2.82
N GLY A 107 -3.10 -10.11 -2.78
CA GLY A 107 -4.14 -11.14 -2.64
C GLY A 107 -3.55 -12.55 -2.62
N VAL A 108 -4.35 -13.55 -2.26
CA VAL A 108 -3.94 -14.96 -2.37
C VAL A 108 -4.28 -15.46 -3.77
N GLY A 109 -3.30 -15.91 -4.55
CA GLY A 109 -3.54 -16.34 -5.93
C GLY A 109 -3.75 -15.17 -6.91
N VAL A 110 -3.37 -13.94 -6.53
CA VAL A 110 -3.67 -12.69 -7.25
C VAL A 110 -3.24 -12.70 -8.73
N ALA A 111 -2.21 -13.47 -9.09
CA ALA A 111 -1.78 -13.61 -10.48
C ALA A 111 -2.88 -14.23 -11.37
N GLN A 112 -3.70 -15.13 -10.82
CA GLN A 112 -4.85 -15.68 -11.54
C GLN A 112 -5.93 -14.62 -11.76
N ASP A 113 -6.19 -13.80 -10.76
CA ASP A 113 -7.20 -12.75 -10.81
C ASP A 113 -6.82 -11.68 -11.84
N LEU A 114 -5.55 -11.26 -11.83
CA LEU A 114 -5.01 -10.34 -12.83
C LEU A 114 -5.14 -10.89 -14.26
N ARG A 115 -4.93 -12.19 -14.49
CA ARG A 115 -5.15 -12.81 -15.82
C ARG A 115 -6.61 -12.80 -16.25
N ARG A 116 -7.55 -12.93 -15.30
CA ARG A 116 -8.99 -12.81 -15.60
C ARG A 116 -9.36 -11.37 -15.96
N LEU A 117 -8.76 -10.39 -15.28
CA LEU A 117 -8.92 -8.97 -15.62
C LEU A 117 -8.33 -8.65 -17.00
N GLU A 118 -7.17 -9.19 -17.34
CA GLU A 118 -6.61 -9.09 -18.70
C GLU A 118 -7.54 -9.72 -19.74
N THR A 119 -8.16 -10.86 -19.42
CA THR A 119 -9.13 -11.51 -20.32
C THR A 119 -10.36 -10.62 -20.53
N TRP A 120 -10.93 -10.08 -19.45
CA TRP A 120 -12.05 -9.13 -19.51
C TRP A 120 -11.69 -7.89 -20.34
N ALA A 121 -10.59 -7.22 -20.00
CA ALA A 121 -10.21 -5.96 -20.64
C ALA A 121 -9.82 -6.10 -22.12
N ASN A 122 -9.32 -7.27 -22.53
CA ASN A 122 -8.85 -7.52 -23.89
C ASN A 122 -9.89 -8.24 -24.76
N THR A 123 -11.12 -8.42 -24.29
CA THR A 123 -12.18 -9.04 -25.10
C THR A 123 -12.46 -8.16 -26.32
N GLY A 124 -12.33 -8.72 -27.52
CA GLY A 124 -12.50 -7.99 -28.78
C GLY A 124 -11.37 -7.01 -29.14
N VAL A 125 -10.24 -7.06 -28.42
CA VAL A 125 -9.04 -6.26 -28.71
C VAL A 125 -8.06 -7.09 -29.54
N ASP A 126 -7.58 -6.53 -30.66
CA ASP A 126 -6.60 -7.19 -31.51
C ASP A 126 -5.31 -7.51 -30.76
N ALA A 127 -4.72 -8.69 -31.05
CA ALA A 127 -3.52 -9.18 -30.36
C ALA A 127 -2.30 -8.24 -30.49
N CYS A 128 -2.24 -7.44 -31.55
CA CYS A 128 -1.16 -6.47 -31.81
C CYS A 128 -1.51 -5.05 -31.32
N SER A 129 -2.67 -4.84 -30.69
CA SER A 129 -3.11 -3.52 -30.24
C SER A 129 -2.29 -3.03 -29.05
N SER A 130 -1.83 -1.78 -29.11
CA SER A 130 -1.19 -1.10 -27.98
C SER A 130 -2.14 -0.83 -26.80
N ARG A 131 -3.46 -0.99 -27.00
CA ARG A 131 -4.49 -0.90 -25.94
C ARG A 131 -4.64 -2.18 -25.13
N ARG A 132 -3.88 -3.23 -25.43
CA ARG A 132 -3.96 -4.49 -24.69
C ARG A 132 -3.51 -4.28 -23.24
N LEU A 133 -4.38 -4.59 -22.30
CA LEU A 133 -4.05 -4.58 -20.88
C LEU A 133 -3.02 -5.68 -20.57
N SER A 134 -1.96 -5.28 -19.89
CA SER A 134 -1.07 -6.16 -19.13
C SER A 134 -1.02 -5.64 -17.70
N CYS A 135 -1.45 -6.46 -16.76
CA CYS A 135 -1.51 -6.10 -15.35
C CYS A 135 -0.11 -6.13 -14.73
N GLY A 136 0.26 -5.06 -14.02
CA GLY A 136 1.52 -4.99 -13.26
C GLY A 136 1.32 -5.26 -11.77
N GLY A 137 2.38 -5.23 -10.97
CA GLY A 137 2.29 -5.03 -9.50
C GLY A 137 1.54 -6.09 -8.69
N GLY A 138 1.27 -7.28 -9.22
CA GLY A 138 0.67 -8.37 -8.45
C GLY A 138 1.61 -8.90 -7.37
N VAL A 139 1.10 -9.07 -6.15
CA VAL A 139 1.86 -9.55 -4.99
C VAL A 139 1.07 -10.66 -4.29
N ASP A 140 1.55 -11.89 -4.41
CA ASP A 140 0.93 -13.04 -3.73
C ASP A 140 1.29 -13.06 -2.24
N LEU A 141 0.28 -13.25 -1.40
CA LEU A 141 0.44 -13.28 0.06
C LEU A 141 1.08 -14.57 0.58
N ILE A 142 0.93 -15.70 -0.12
CA ILE A 142 1.39 -17.01 0.38
C ILE A 142 2.92 -17.06 0.55
N PRO A 143 3.74 -16.63 -0.43
CA PRO A 143 5.20 -16.63 -0.26
C PRO A 143 5.65 -15.74 0.92
N ILE A 144 5.00 -14.59 1.12
CA ILE A 144 5.29 -13.68 2.23
C ILE A 144 4.92 -14.35 3.56
N ALA A 145 3.74 -14.98 3.63
CA ALA A 145 3.28 -15.71 4.80
C ALA A 145 4.22 -16.86 5.19
N VAL A 146 4.71 -17.64 4.22
CA VAL A 146 5.71 -18.69 4.45
C VAL A 146 6.98 -18.10 5.05
N ARG A 147 7.48 -16.98 4.52
CA ARG A 147 8.65 -16.27 5.08
C ARG A 147 8.39 -15.72 6.49
N CYS A 148 7.16 -15.41 6.84
CA CYS A 148 6.75 -15.01 8.18
C CYS A 148 6.54 -16.19 9.14
N GLY A 149 6.69 -17.44 8.69
CA GLY A 149 6.45 -18.64 9.50
C GLY A 149 4.97 -18.93 9.73
N CYS A 150 4.07 -18.34 8.94
CA CYS A 150 2.64 -18.61 9.06
C CYS A 150 2.32 -20.04 8.62
N ALA A 151 1.29 -20.64 9.20
CA ALA A 151 0.76 -21.94 8.79
C ALA A 151 -0.32 -21.80 7.71
N GLY A 152 -1.08 -20.69 7.71
CA GLY A 152 -2.14 -20.43 6.75
C GLY A 152 -1.67 -20.45 5.29
N ARG A 153 -2.42 -21.13 4.42
CA ARG A 153 -2.19 -21.21 2.96
C ARG A 153 -3.39 -20.75 2.13
N SER A 154 -4.32 -20.03 2.76
CA SER A 154 -5.48 -19.43 2.12
C SER A 154 -5.75 -18.08 2.77
N LEU A 155 -6.51 -17.22 2.09
CA LEU A 155 -6.86 -15.91 2.66
C LEU A 155 -7.59 -16.06 4.00
N ALA A 156 -8.56 -16.98 4.07
CA ALA A 156 -9.32 -17.25 5.30
C ALA A 156 -8.43 -17.75 6.45
N SER A 157 -7.52 -18.69 6.20
CA SER A 157 -6.64 -19.18 7.26
C SER A 157 -5.58 -18.16 7.67
N LEU A 158 -5.12 -17.30 6.75
CA LEU A 158 -4.24 -16.18 7.10
C LEU A 158 -4.98 -15.08 7.87
N SER A 159 -6.23 -14.79 7.51
CA SER A 159 -7.09 -13.85 8.22
C SER A 159 -7.33 -14.31 9.67
N GLU A 160 -7.67 -15.59 9.87
CA GLU A 160 -7.86 -16.14 11.21
C GLU A 160 -6.54 -16.12 12.01
N GLU A 161 -5.42 -16.53 11.40
CA GLU A 161 -4.12 -16.60 12.08
C GLU A 161 -3.55 -15.21 12.44
N LEU A 162 -3.66 -14.23 11.55
CA LEU A 162 -3.01 -12.93 11.71
C LEU A 162 -3.92 -11.86 12.29
N LEU A 163 -5.22 -11.93 12.00
CA LEU A 163 -6.19 -10.90 12.38
C LEU A 163 -7.19 -11.41 13.43
N GLY A 164 -7.25 -12.72 13.69
CA GLY A 164 -8.28 -13.32 14.56
C GLY A 164 -9.68 -13.31 13.92
N GLU A 165 -9.77 -13.09 12.61
CA GLU A 165 -11.03 -12.90 11.90
C GLU A 165 -11.37 -14.10 11.03
N ARG A 166 -12.51 -14.73 11.33
CA ARG A 166 -13.04 -15.84 10.53
C ARG A 166 -13.76 -15.34 9.29
N MET A 167 -13.37 -15.88 8.14
CA MET A 167 -14.02 -15.60 6.87
C MET A 167 -15.00 -16.73 6.54
N HIS A 168 -16.28 -16.38 6.44
CA HIS A 168 -17.33 -17.34 6.10
C HIS A 168 -17.34 -17.64 4.61
N LYS A 169 -16.94 -18.86 4.23
CA LYS A 169 -17.03 -19.36 2.86
C LYS A 169 -18.40 -20.00 2.65
N GLY A 170 -19.34 -19.23 2.12
CA GLY A 170 -20.72 -19.68 1.84
C GLY A 170 -20.95 -20.07 0.38
N ALA A 171 -22.21 -20.37 0.07
CA ALA A 171 -22.66 -20.63 -1.31
C ALA A 171 -22.45 -19.41 -2.24
N VAL A 172 -22.37 -18.20 -1.67
CA VAL A 172 -22.13 -16.92 -2.36
C VAL A 172 -20.94 -16.98 -3.31
N ARG A 173 -19.86 -17.68 -2.96
CA ARG A 173 -18.65 -17.83 -3.79
C ARG A 173 -18.92 -18.44 -5.18
N ARG A 174 -20.00 -19.22 -5.33
CA ARG A 174 -20.42 -19.82 -6.61
C ARG A 174 -21.75 -19.24 -7.11
N SER A 175 -22.10 -18.04 -6.67
CA SER A 175 -23.34 -17.37 -7.07
C SER A 175 -23.24 -16.80 -8.48
N ASN A 176 -24.36 -16.27 -8.99
CA ASN A 176 -24.35 -15.51 -10.23
C ASN A 176 -23.76 -14.11 -9.99
N TRP A 177 -22.48 -13.95 -10.31
CA TRP A 177 -21.75 -12.68 -10.21
C TRP A 177 -22.03 -11.70 -11.35
N GLU A 178 -22.79 -12.11 -12.36
CA GLU A 178 -23.26 -11.26 -13.47
C GLU A 178 -24.69 -10.75 -13.25
N ALA A 179 -25.26 -10.96 -12.06
CA ALA A 179 -26.61 -10.49 -11.74
C ALA A 179 -26.77 -8.97 -11.93
N ASP A 180 -27.94 -8.56 -12.42
CA ASP A 180 -28.27 -7.14 -12.62
C ASP A 180 -28.27 -6.35 -11.30
N THR A 181 -28.41 -6.99 -10.16
CA THR A 181 -28.24 -6.36 -8.85
C THR A 181 -27.64 -7.36 -7.91
N LEU A 182 -26.50 -7.01 -7.31
CA LEU A 182 -25.87 -7.85 -6.28
C LEU A 182 -26.68 -7.83 -5.00
N SER A 183 -26.82 -9.00 -4.37
CA SER A 183 -27.40 -9.11 -3.04
C SER A 183 -26.50 -8.49 -1.98
N VAL A 184 -27.08 -8.15 -0.82
CA VAL A 184 -26.32 -7.66 0.34
C VAL A 184 -25.22 -8.66 0.74
N GLU A 185 -25.51 -9.96 0.67
CA GLU A 185 -24.55 -11.01 0.98
C GLU A 185 -23.39 -11.06 -0.03
N GLN A 186 -23.67 -10.90 -1.33
CA GLN A 186 -22.65 -10.84 -2.37
C GLN A 186 -21.73 -9.62 -2.18
N VAL A 187 -22.31 -8.45 -1.91
CA VAL A 187 -21.55 -7.21 -1.67
C VAL A 187 -20.69 -7.35 -0.42
N ALA A 188 -21.23 -7.89 0.67
CA ALA A 188 -20.49 -8.09 1.91
C ALA A 188 -19.36 -9.10 1.75
N TYR A 189 -19.61 -10.23 1.09
CA TYR A 189 -18.61 -11.24 0.78
C TYR A 189 -17.46 -10.63 -0.04
N ALA A 190 -17.79 -10.02 -1.18
CA ALA A 190 -16.84 -9.42 -2.10
C ALA A 190 -15.99 -8.34 -1.41
N ALA A 191 -16.63 -7.46 -0.64
CA ALA A 191 -15.92 -6.39 0.05
C ALA A 191 -14.96 -6.91 1.14
N ASN A 192 -15.34 -8.00 1.82
CA ASN A 192 -14.53 -8.62 2.86
C ASN A 192 -13.28 -9.31 2.28
N ASP A 193 -13.36 -9.96 1.12
CA ASP A 193 -12.21 -10.66 0.52
C ASP A 193 -11.09 -9.68 0.13
N ALA A 194 -11.41 -8.58 -0.55
CA ALA A 194 -10.41 -7.55 -0.87
C ALA A 194 -9.86 -6.85 0.40
N ARG A 195 -10.72 -6.55 1.38
CA ARG A 195 -10.29 -5.91 2.63
C ARG A 195 -9.39 -6.84 3.45
N ALA A 196 -9.72 -8.12 3.54
CA ALA A 196 -8.91 -9.11 4.22
C ALA A 196 -7.54 -9.24 3.56
N SER A 197 -7.48 -9.25 2.22
CA SER A 197 -6.21 -9.30 1.48
C SER A 197 -5.29 -8.13 1.82
N LEU A 198 -5.83 -6.90 1.86
CA LEU A 198 -5.07 -5.71 2.26
C LEU A 198 -4.56 -5.83 3.72
N ARG A 199 -5.44 -6.21 4.65
CA ARG A 199 -5.10 -6.27 6.08
C ARG A 199 -4.12 -7.38 6.41
N VAL A 200 -4.26 -8.55 5.79
CA VAL A 200 -3.30 -9.66 5.89
C VAL A 200 -1.93 -9.21 5.38
N TYR A 201 -1.87 -8.54 4.24
CA TYR A 201 -0.61 -8.00 3.72
C TYR A 201 0.07 -7.06 4.73
N LEU A 202 -0.67 -6.09 5.28
CA LEU A 202 -0.15 -5.15 6.27
C LEU A 202 0.34 -5.86 7.54
N ALA A 203 -0.40 -6.86 8.02
CA ALA A 203 0.01 -7.67 9.17
C ALA A 203 1.29 -8.48 8.90
N LEU A 204 1.43 -9.01 7.67
CA LEU A 204 2.64 -9.71 7.24
C LEU A 204 3.86 -8.78 7.19
N LEU A 205 3.70 -7.56 6.65
CA LEU A 205 4.77 -6.56 6.65
C LEU A 205 5.20 -6.20 8.08
N ALA A 206 4.24 -5.95 8.97
CA ALA A 206 4.53 -5.67 10.37
C ALA A 206 5.29 -6.82 11.05
N ARG A 207 4.96 -8.08 10.73
CA ARG A 207 5.71 -9.27 11.20
C ARG A 207 7.15 -9.32 10.66
N LEU A 208 7.37 -8.90 9.41
CA LEU A 208 8.72 -8.85 8.83
C LEU A 208 9.58 -7.76 9.47
N ASP A 209 8.99 -6.58 9.73
CA ASP A 209 9.66 -5.47 10.39
C ASP A 209 9.98 -5.77 11.87
N TRP A 210 9.15 -6.57 12.54
CA TRP A 210 9.35 -6.97 13.93
C TRP A 210 10.50 -7.95 14.15
N ARG A 211 10.91 -8.73 13.13
CA ARG A 211 11.97 -9.73 13.33
C ARG A 211 13.19 -9.05 13.96
N PRO A 212 13.65 -9.47 15.16
CA PRO A 212 14.80 -8.83 15.78
C PRO A 212 15.93 -8.88 14.77
N ARG A 213 16.43 -7.70 14.38
CA ARG A 213 17.64 -7.62 13.56
C ARG A 213 18.64 -8.51 14.28
N ALA A 214 19.07 -9.60 13.63
CA ALA A 214 20.15 -10.40 14.17
C ALA A 214 21.25 -9.40 14.56
N PRO A 215 21.80 -9.47 15.79
CA PRO A 215 22.91 -8.61 16.15
C PRO A 215 23.92 -8.72 15.02
N LEU A 216 24.35 -7.57 14.50
CA LEU A 216 25.38 -7.54 13.46
C LEU A 216 26.48 -8.49 13.93
N PRO A 217 26.95 -9.43 13.08
CA PRO A 217 28.04 -10.30 13.47
C PRO A 217 29.12 -9.37 13.99
N THR A 218 29.47 -9.54 15.27
CA THR A 218 30.54 -8.77 15.88
C THR A 218 31.75 -9.08 15.03
N VAL A 219 32.12 -8.15 14.14
CA VAL A 219 33.40 -8.25 13.46
C VAL A 219 34.39 -8.21 14.60
N ALA A 220 34.99 -9.36 14.91
CA ALA A 220 36.06 -9.42 15.89
C ALA A 220 37.04 -8.34 15.47
N ALA A 221 37.29 -7.37 16.37
CA ALA A 221 38.29 -6.36 16.12
C ALA A 221 39.56 -7.11 15.68
N PRO A 222 40.18 -6.73 14.55
CA PRO A 222 41.39 -7.41 14.09
C PRO A 222 42.34 -7.49 15.27
N SER A 223 42.72 -8.70 15.65
CA SER A 223 43.67 -8.92 16.73
C SER A 223 44.93 -8.14 16.38
N LEU A 224 45.25 -7.14 17.21
CA LEU A 224 46.52 -6.43 17.07
C LEU A 224 47.62 -7.49 17.10
N PRO A 225 48.55 -7.48 16.11
CA PRO A 225 49.67 -8.40 16.15
C PRO A 225 50.44 -8.19 17.47
N PRO A 226 50.99 -9.27 18.06
CA PRO A 226 51.77 -9.14 19.28
C PRO A 226 52.91 -8.13 19.04
N PRO A 227 53.22 -7.27 20.03
CA PRO A 227 54.32 -6.33 19.91
C PRO A 227 55.61 -7.11 19.61
N ARG A 228 56.34 -6.67 18.59
CA ARG A 228 57.65 -7.25 18.25
C ARG A 228 58.57 -7.04 19.45
N SER A 229 59.27 -8.10 19.84
CA SER A 229 60.29 -8.05 20.88
C SER A 229 61.40 -7.08 20.43
N GLY A 230 61.37 -5.85 20.93
CA GLY A 230 62.36 -4.82 20.61
C GLY A 230 62.09 -3.45 21.24
N ASP A 231 60.83 -3.04 21.42
CA ASP A 231 60.52 -1.65 21.80
C ASP A 231 60.36 -1.44 23.32
N ALA A 232 61.25 -2.03 24.11
CA ALA A 232 61.38 -1.75 25.53
C ALA A 232 62.52 -0.76 25.79
N ALA A 233 62.42 0.45 25.25
CA ALA A 233 63.24 1.57 25.73
C ALA A 233 62.62 2.93 25.41
N ALA A 234 62.60 3.78 26.45
CA ALA A 234 62.37 5.22 26.42
C ALA A 234 60.92 5.71 26.31
N ALA A 235 60.28 5.91 27.47
CA ALA A 235 59.67 7.20 27.80
C ALA A 235 59.30 7.25 29.30
N ARG A 236 60.24 7.69 30.13
CA ARG A 236 59.92 8.19 31.46
C ARG A 236 59.32 9.60 31.32
N GLY A 237 58.15 9.80 31.94
CA GLY A 237 57.73 11.11 32.44
C GLY A 237 57.00 12.03 31.46
N ARG A 238 55.67 12.14 31.64
CA ARG A 238 55.00 13.36 32.12
C ARG A 238 53.49 13.11 32.18
N CYS A 239 52.92 13.33 33.36
CA CYS A 239 51.48 13.42 33.53
C CYS A 239 51.02 14.72 32.83
N VAL A 240 50.30 14.59 31.71
CA VAL A 240 49.64 15.71 31.05
C VAL A 240 48.15 15.59 31.35
N ARG A 241 47.64 16.56 32.12
CA ARG A 241 46.20 16.73 32.37
C ARG A 241 45.47 16.93 31.04
N ILE A 242 44.42 16.15 30.83
CA ILE A 242 43.48 16.33 29.71
C ILE A 242 42.54 17.50 30.09
N PRO A 243 42.45 18.60 29.31
CA PRO A 243 41.43 19.61 29.53
C PRO A 243 40.07 19.11 29.04
N THR A 244 39.03 19.32 29.85
CA THR A 244 37.63 19.14 29.46
C THR A 244 37.29 20.13 28.35
N ARG A 245 36.81 19.61 27.21
CA ARG A 245 36.34 20.44 26.09
C ARG A 245 34.93 20.92 26.42
N SER A 246 34.79 22.22 26.65
CA SER A 246 33.54 22.96 26.73
C SER A 246 32.78 22.90 25.40
N GLN A 247 31.45 22.91 25.48
CA GLN A 247 30.54 22.91 24.34
C GLN A 247 30.66 24.19 23.50
N PRO A 248 30.43 24.13 22.18
CA PRO A 248 30.34 25.33 21.36
C PRO A 248 28.96 25.99 21.49
N VAL A 249 29.01 27.30 21.76
CA VAL A 249 27.91 28.27 21.73
C VAL A 249 27.45 28.48 20.29
N TYR A 250 26.14 28.59 20.10
CA TYR A 250 25.47 28.83 18.83
C TYR A 250 25.01 30.30 18.82
N ASP A 251 25.55 31.12 17.92
CA ASP A 251 25.07 32.48 17.66
C ASP A 251 24.55 32.55 16.20
N GLY A 252 23.29 32.99 16.06
CA GLY A 252 22.48 33.00 14.83
C GLY A 252 22.92 34.03 13.77
N GLU A 253 22.68 33.73 12.48
CA GLU A 253 21.58 34.25 11.61
C GLU A 253 22.09 35.40 10.70
N PRO A 254 21.46 35.76 9.55
CA PRO A 254 20.62 35.00 8.59
C PRO A 254 20.99 35.23 7.08
N SER A 255 20.42 34.41 6.18
CA SER A 255 19.87 34.64 4.79
C SER A 255 20.49 35.67 3.80
N PRO A 256 20.35 35.58 2.44
CA PRO A 256 19.15 35.08 1.72
C PRO A 256 19.35 34.36 0.34
N LEU A 257 18.23 33.75 -0.07
CA LEU A 257 17.71 33.48 -1.43
C LEU A 257 18.52 34.00 -2.65
N SER A 258 18.68 33.15 -3.68
CA SER A 258 18.28 33.52 -5.06
C SER A 258 18.09 32.29 -5.97
N CYS A 259 17.02 32.37 -6.78
CA CYS A 259 16.75 31.55 -7.95
C CYS A 259 17.60 32.01 -9.16
N ALA A 260 18.02 31.06 -10.00
CA ALA A 260 18.15 31.19 -11.47
C ALA A 260 18.26 29.75 -12.02
N ARG A 261 17.32 29.21 -12.81
CA ARG A 261 17.15 29.41 -14.26
C ARG A 261 18.48 29.40 -15.00
N ASP A 262 18.72 28.33 -15.75
CA ASP A 262 19.34 28.44 -17.08
C ASP A 262 18.73 27.39 -18.01
N ALA A 263 18.28 27.92 -19.15
CA ALA A 263 17.95 27.22 -20.37
C ALA A 263 19.05 27.53 -21.39
N VAL A 264 19.05 26.78 -22.49
CA VAL A 264 19.83 26.93 -23.74
C VAL A 264 21.14 26.16 -23.79
N ALA A 265 21.06 24.95 -24.35
CA ALA A 265 21.67 24.63 -25.65
C ALA A 265 20.73 23.67 -26.40
#